data_AF-A0A2N2N025-F1
#
_entry.id   AF-A0A2N2N025-F1
#
_cell.length_a   1.000
_cell.length_b   1.000
_cell.length_c   1.000
_cell.angle_alpha   90.00
_cell.angle_beta   90.00
_cell.angle_gamma   90.00
#
_symmetry.space_group_name_H-M   'P 1'
#
loop_
_entity.id
_entity.type
_entity.pdbx_description
1 polymer ?
#
loop_
_entity_poly.entity_id
_entity_poly.type
_entity_poly.pdbx_seq_one_letter_code
_entity_poly.pdbx_strand_id
1 'polypeptide(L)'
;MFITFSSIVLVVYSLSHITKLKLSEDHVRKLADQSQFDTENTNEVFNGVKRDIYYIILDAYTRDDHLLSEFQFDNSEFLSELEDLGFYIARCSQPNYPSTALAMASTLNFEYLDSLAPDIINNNYSWVNFKPYIDNNRTTQFFQNLGYTYITAQTSFDWINNPNSDIYLRRYTIGGAIIELTAFETMFLNSTIFRSVKGIDFLPNIKNVATYEESHYETILSTLDKMDKIIAISGPKFSYIHIAVPHRPYIFTPEGDFFITEDPSVGYINNIQFINNQIIPVLKDLISKSEPAPIIIVQGDHGHGSSSNFILNAYYLPNGMDTTLYSTISPVNTFRLLMDNYFGTSLGLLDDISYTWKYGDVYKFGIAADDCHR
;
A
#
# COMPACT_ATOMS: atom_id res chain seq x y z
N MET A 1 -37.29 27.57 -12.11
CA MET A 1 -36.35 26.43 -12.20
C MET A 1 -35.33 26.79 -13.27
N PHE A 2 -34.31 27.58 -12.91
CA PHE A 2 -33.29 28.03 -13.86
C PHE A 2 -32.08 27.12 -13.71
N ILE A 3 -32.04 26.06 -14.51
CA ILE A 3 -30.74 25.50 -14.88
C ILE A 3 -30.10 26.61 -15.73
N THR A 4 -29.18 27.35 -15.13
CA THR A 4 -28.45 28.38 -15.88
C THR A 4 -27.66 27.68 -16.99
N PHE A 5 -27.47 28.34 -18.14
CA PHE A 5 -26.65 27.80 -19.23
C PHE A 5 -25.29 27.29 -18.70
N SER A 6 -24.71 27.99 -17.72
CA SER A 6 -23.50 27.59 -17.00
C SER A 6 -23.62 26.23 -16.30
N SER A 7 -24.76 25.92 -15.68
CA SER A 7 -25.01 24.61 -15.06
C SER A 7 -25.05 23.48 -16.09
N ILE A 8 -25.65 23.70 -17.27
CA ILE A 8 -25.65 22.70 -18.35
C ILE A 8 -24.22 22.48 -18.86
N VAL A 9 -23.48 23.57 -19.09
CA VAL A 9 -22.08 23.49 -19.54
C VAL A 9 -21.22 22.71 -18.55
N LEU A 10 -21.36 22.97 -17.23
CA LEU A 10 -20.64 22.23 -16.20
C LEU A 10 -21.00 20.74 -16.19
N VAL A 11 -22.30 20.40 -16.30
CA VAL A 11 -22.74 18.99 -16.34
C VAL A 11 -22.20 18.28 -17.57
N VAL A 12 -22.31 18.90 -18.76
CA VAL A 12 -21.80 18.31 -20.01
C VAL A 12 -20.28 18.16 -19.96
N TYR A 13 -19.56 19.16 -19.44
CA TYR A 13 -18.11 19.09 -19.26
C TYR A 13 -17.73 17.94 -18.32
N SER A 14 -18.35 17.84 -17.15
CA SER A 14 -18.12 16.75 -16.19
C SER A 14 -18.44 15.38 -16.77
N LEU A 15 -19.59 15.23 -17.46
CA LEU A 15 -19.94 13.98 -18.13
C LEU A 15 -18.91 13.59 -19.19
N SER A 16 -18.47 14.55 -20.01
CA SER A 16 -17.45 14.28 -21.03
C SER A 16 -16.12 13.82 -20.42
N HIS A 17 -15.75 14.37 -19.26
CA HIS A 17 -14.53 13.98 -18.56
C HIS A 17 -14.67 12.59 -17.92
N ILE A 18 -15.80 12.30 -17.28
CA ILE A 18 -16.10 10.98 -16.72
C ILE A 18 -16.12 9.91 -17.81
N THR A 19 -16.75 10.19 -18.97
CA THR A 19 -16.75 9.25 -20.10
C THR A 19 -15.34 8.99 -20.63
N LYS A 20 -14.51 10.03 -20.78
CA LYS A 20 -13.10 9.86 -21.19
C LYS A 20 -12.31 9.01 -20.19
N LEU A 21 -12.46 9.29 -18.89
CA LEU A 21 -11.83 8.49 -17.82
C LEU A 21 -12.28 7.03 -17.90
N LYS A 22 -13.59 6.78 -18.06
CA LYS A 22 -14.11 5.41 -18.12
C LYS A 22 -13.62 4.65 -19.35
N LEU A 23 -13.58 5.28 -20.51
CA LEU A 23 -13.04 4.68 -21.73
C LEU A 23 -11.54 4.36 -21.59
N SER A 24 -10.77 5.26 -20.96
CA SER A 24 -9.35 5.00 -20.68
C SER A 24 -9.16 3.84 -19.71
N GLU A 25 -9.99 3.74 -18.67
CA GLU A 25 -9.96 2.67 -17.68
C GLU A 25 -10.27 1.31 -18.33
N ASP A 26 -11.32 1.23 -19.14
CA ASP A 26 -11.72 -0.01 -19.82
C ASP A 26 -10.67 -0.47 -20.85
N HIS A 27 -10.02 0.48 -21.53
CA HIS A 27 -8.92 0.18 -22.45
C HIS A 27 -7.70 -0.34 -21.69
N VAL A 28 -7.28 0.36 -20.64
CA VAL A 28 -6.11 0.00 -19.83
C VAL A 28 -6.31 -1.33 -19.12
N ARG A 29 -7.53 -1.62 -18.65
CA ARG A 29 -7.83 -2.92 -18.04
C ARG A 29 -7.59 -4.08 -18.99
N LYS A 30 -7.96 -3.94 -20.27
CA LYS A 30 -7.66 -4.96 -21.28
C LYS A 30 -6.17 -5.17 -21.48
N LEU A 31 -5.37 -4.10 -21.44
CA LEU A 31 -3.92 -4.18 -21.55
C LEU A 31 -3.29 -4.83 -20.33
N ALA A 32 -3.74 -4.47 -19.12
CA ALA A 32 -3.30 -5.10 -17.88
C ALA A 32 -3.62 -6.61 -17.87
N ASP A 33 -4.82 -7.00 -18.30
CA ASP A 33 -5.22 -8.40 -18.42
C ASP A 33 -4.40 -9.18 -19.48
N GLN A 34 -3.85 -8.49 -20.48
CA GLN A 34 -2.94 -9.04 -21.49
C GLN A 34 -1.48 -9.07 -21.03
N SER A 35 -1.09 -8.27 -20.05
CA SER A 35 0.26 -8.21 -19.47
C SER A 35 0.59 -9.41 -18.56
N GLN A 36 0.06 -10.59 -18.93
CA GLN A 36 0.21 -11.82 -18.18
C GLN A 36 1.68 -12.16 -18.01
N PHE A 37 2.01 -12.69 -16.83
CA PHE A 37 3.30 -13.29 -16.63
C PHE A 37 3.43 -14.51 -17.54
N ASP A 38 4.51 -14.58 -18.33
CA ASP A 38 4.72 -15.69 -19.25
C ASP A 38 4.96 -16.98 -18.45
N THR A 39 3.95 -17.84 -18.43
CA THR A 39 3.92 -19.09 -17.68
C THR A 39 4.56 -20.25 -18.44
N GLU A 40 5.11 -20.01 -19.64
CA GLU A 40 5.72 -21.09 -20.44
C GLU A 40 6.85 -21.82 -19.69
N ASN A 41 7.50 -21.17 -18.70
CA ASN A 41 8.48 -21.78 -17.80
C ASN A 41 7.93 -22.27 -16.44
N THR A 42 6.63 -22.11 -16.14
CA THR A 42 6.00 -22.56 -14.88
C THR A 42 5.16 -23.83 -15.04
N ASN A 43 5.17 -24.47 -16.21
CA ASN A 43 4.48 -25.76 -16.43
C ASN A 43 5.13 -26.95 -15.73
N GLU A 44 6.33 -26.76 -15.15
CA GLU A 44 6.88 -27.72 -14.19
C GLU A 44 6.21 -27.57 -12.83
N VAL A 45 5.74 -28.68 -12.25
CA VAL A 45 5.20 -28.69 -10.90
C VAL A 45 6.32 -28.27 -9.94
N PHE A 46 6.20 -27.07 -9.37
CA PHE A 46 7.12 -26.62 -8.32
C PHE A 46 7.06 -27.58 -7.13
N ASN A 47 8.17 -28.30 -6.90
CA ASN A 47 8.31 -29.30 -5.84
C ASN A 47 9.07 -28.78 -4.62
N GLY A 48 9.38 -27.48 -4.58
CA GLY A 48 10.03 -26.84 -3.43
C GLY A 48 9.06 -26.57 -2.27
N VAL A 49 9.61 -26.08 -1.17
CA VAL A 49 8.83 -25.78 0.04
C VAL A 49 8.07 -24.45 -0.13
N LYS A 50 6.74 -24.53 -0.16
CA LYS A 50 5.86 -23.36 -0.23
C LYS A 50 5.70 -22.73 1.17
N ARG A 51 6.14 -21.48 1.31
CA ARG A 51 6.06 -20.70 2.55
C ARG A 51 4.91 -19.73 2.46
N ASP A 52 4.31 -19.36 3.59
CA ASP A 52 3.43 -18.21 3.60
C ASP A 52 4.23 -16.93 3.28
N ILE A 53 3.65 -16.05 2.48
CA ILE A 53 4.27 -14.80 2.03
C ILE A 53 3.39 -13.64 2.49
N TYR A 54 3.95 -12.78 3.33
CA TYR A 54 3.28 -11.60 3.85
C TYR A 54 3.98 -10.35 3.30
N TYR A 55 3.29 -9.62 2.42
CA TYR A 55 3.74 -8.34 1.92
C TYR A 55 2.90 -7.23 2.58
N ILE A 56 3.49 -6.59 3.58
CA ILE A 56 2.84 -5.59 4.42
C ILE A 56 3.38 -4.21 4.03
N ILE A 57 2.47 -3.35 3.58
CA ILE A 57 2.76 -1.95 3.28
C ILE A 57 2.35 -1.07 4.43
N LEU A 58 3.26 -0.22 4.88
CA LEU A 58 3.02 0.90 5.78
C LEU A 58 3.04 2.20 4.96
N ASP A 59 1.87 2.69 4.60
CA ASP A 59 1.67 3.80 3.64
C ASP A 59 2.39 5.07 4.10
N ALA A 60 3.24 5.63 3.23
CA ALA A 60 4.06 6.82 3.50
C ALA A 60 5.13 6.66 4.61
N TYR A 61 5.56 5.43 4.97
CA TYR A 61 6.60 5.21 5.97
C TYR A 61 8.01 5.48 5.43
N THR A 62 8.70 6.49 5.98
CA THR A 62 10.03 6.91 5.53
C THR A 62 11.21 6.29 6.30
N ARG A 63 12.44 6.49 5.82
CA ARG A 63 13.67 5.97 6.44
C ARG A 63 14.01 6.67 7.76
N ASP A 64 14.73 5.97 8.62
CA ASP A 64 15.19 6.45 9.94
C ASP A 64 16.06 7.71 9.89
N ASP A 65 16.93 7.85 8.90
CA ASP A 65 17.77 9.05 8.76
C ASP A 65 16.97 10.30 8.37
N HIS A 66 15.90 10.13 7.61
CA HIS A 66 14.93 11.20 7.31
C HIS A 66 14.01 11.50 8.49
N LEU A 67 13.57 10.48 9.23
CA LEU A 67 12.87 10.69 10.51
C LEU A 67 13.71 11.49 11.50
N LEU A 68 15.00 11.18 11.61
CA LEU A 68 15.91 11.88 12.51
C LEU A 68 16.20 13.31 12.04
N SER A 69 16.53 13.50 10.77
CA SER A 69 16.94 14.82 10.26
C SER A 69 15.77 15.80 10.07
N GLU A 70 14.60 15.34 9.60
CA GLU A 70 13.45 16.21 9.35
C GLU A 70 12.55 16.39 10.59
N PHE A 71 12.44 15.36 11.43
CA PHE A 71 11.49 15.34 12.56
C PHE A 71 12.15 15.24 13.94
N GLN A 72 13.49 15.12 14.01
CA GLN A 72 14.22 14.91 15.26
C GLN A 72 13.75 13.65 16.01
N PHE A 73 13.24 12.67 15.27
CA PHE A 73 12.74 11.42 15.83
C PHE A 73 13.76 10.30 15.59
N ASP A 74 14.32 9.77 16.67
CA ASP A 74 15.20 8.62 16.64
C ASP A 74 14.37 7.33 16.60
N ASN A 75 14.44 6.63 15.47
CA ASN A 75 13.69 5.39 15.23
C ASN A 75 14.55 4.13 15.48
N SER A 76 15.74 4.25 16.07
CA SER A 76 16.69 3.14 16.20
C SER A 76 16.17 1.96 17.01
N GLU A 77 15.34 2.22 18.03
CA GLU A 77 14.76 1.18 18.89
C GLU A 77 13.88 0.21 18.07
N PHE A 78 12.94 0.76 17.29
CA PHE A 78 12.09 -0.03 16.41
C PHE A 78 12.89 -0.85 15.39
N LEU A 79 13.92 -0.26 14.79
CA LEU A 79 14.73 -0.97 13.81
C LEU A 79 15.59 -2.07 14.46
N SER A 80 16.07 -1.85 15.69
CA SER A 80 16.76 -2.89 16.46
C SER A 80 15.82 -4.04 16.80
N GLU A 81 14.55 -3.76 17.15
CA GLU A 81 13.55 -4.82 17.37
C GLU A 81 13.26 -5.65 16.11
N LEU A 82 13.21 -5.01 14.92
CA LEU A 82 13.09 -5.74 13.66
C LEU A 82 14.31 -6.64 13.41
N GLU A 83 15.53 -6.11 13.61
CA GLU A 83 16.78 -6.87 13.47
C GLU A 83 16.85 -8.05 14.45
N ASP A 84 16.41 -7.85 15.70
CA ASP A 84 16.33 -8.91 16.73
C ASP A 84 15.30 -10.01 16.36
N LEU A 85 14.26 -9.66 15.59
CA LEU A 85 13.32 -10.61 15.00
C LEU A 85 13.89 -11.34 13.78
N GLY A 86 15.09 -10.97 13.31
CA GLY A 86 15.74 -11.57 12.15
C GLY A 86 15.39 -10.88 10.83
N PHE A 87 14.90 -9.64 10.85
CA PHE A 87 14.75 -8.87 9.62
C PHE A 87 16.09 -8.26 9.19
N TYR A 88 16.38 -8.35 7.89
CA TYR A 88 17.32 -7.48 7.23
C TYR A 88 16.65 -6.14 6.89
N ILE A 89 17.28 -5.02 7.21
CA ILE A 89 16.77 -3.68 6.89
C ILE A 89 17.61 -3.08 5.77
N ALA A 90 16.97 -2.81 4.62
CA ALA A 90 17.58 -2.09 3.51
C ALA A 90 17.65 -0.58 3.82
N ARG A 91 18.65 -0.22 4.63
CA ARG A 91 18.87 1.13 5.18
C ARG A 91 19.00 2.23 4.11
N CYS A 92 19.31 1.89 2.87
CA CYS A 92 19.41 2.85 1.76
C CYS A 92 18.27 2.71 0.74
N SER A 93 17.20 1.99 1.05
CA SER A 93 16.11 1.71 0.10
C SER A 93 15.37 2.99 -0.33
N GLN A 94 15.02 3.03 -1.62
CA GLN A 94 14.18 4.04 -2.24
C GLN A 94 13.05 3.33 -3.02
N PRO A 95 11.83 3.88 -3.07
CA PRO A 95 10.81 3.36 -3.97
C PRO A 95 11.20 3.71 -5.40
N ASN A 96 10.86 2.86 -6.36
CA ASN A 96 11.12 3.16 -7.76
C ASN A 96 10.27 4.36 -8.24
N TYR A 97 9.11 4.60 -7.61
CA TYR A 97 8.23 5.73 -7.87
C TYR A 97 7.63 6.26 -6.56
N PRO A 98 7.72 7.56 -6.23
CA PRO A 98 7.30 8.12 -4.93
C PRO A 98 5.80 8.46 -4.91
N SER A 99 4.95 7.50 -5.29
CA SER A 99 3.49 7.62 -5.29
C SER A 99 2.89 6.22 -5.22
N THR A 100 1.91 6.01 -4.35
CA THR A 100 1.31 4.69 -4.08
C THR A 100 0.94 3.92 -5.34
N ALA A 101 0.19 4.53 -6.25
CA ALA A 101 -0.30 3.85 -7.46
C ALA A 101 0.85 3.35 -8.36
N LEU A 102 1.90 4.18 -8.48
CA LEU A 102 3.04 3.94 -9.37
C LEU A 102 4.01 2.95 -8.71
N ALA A 103 4.30 3.14 -7.42
CA ALA A 103 5.13 2.25 -6.61
C ALA A 103 4.58 0.83 -6.62
N MET A 104 3.29 0.69 -6.28
CA MET A 104 2.67 -0.63 -6.16
C MET A 104 2.52 -1.32 -7.52
N ALA A 105 2.17 -0.58 -8.58
CA ALA A 105 2.13 -1.15 -9.92
C ALA A 105 3.50 -1.66 -10.38
N SER A 106 4.58 -0.92 -10.10
CA SER A 106 5.94 -1.33 -10.45
C SER A 106 6.39 -2.55 -9.64
N THR A 107 6.27 -2.50 -8.30
CA THR A 107 6.73 -3.57 -7.41
C THR A 107 5.98 -4.88 -7.65
N LEU A 108 4.64 -4.85 -7.68
CA LEU A 108 3.82 -6.07 -7.85
C LEU A 108 3.98 -6.70 -9.25
N ASN A 109 4.53 -5.98 -10.21
CA ASN A 109 4.83 -6.50 -11.54
C ASN A 109 6.34 -6.63 -11.82
N PHE A 110 7.19 -6.37 -10.81
CA PHE A 110 8.65 -6.45 -10.86
C PHE A 110 9.26 -5.80 -12.11
N GLU A 111 8.69 -4.67 -12.52
CA GLU A 111 8.99 -4.00 -13.78
C GLU A 111 8.80 -2.48 -13.66
N TYR A 112 9.56 -1.73 -14.46
CA TYR A 112 9.39 -0.28 -14.58
C TYR A 112 8.16 0.08 -15.41
N LEU A 113 7.53 1.21 -15.09
CA LEU A 113 6.23 1.59 -15.67
C LEU A 113 6.30 1.88 -17.17
N ASP A 114 7.44 2.34 -17.68
CA ASP A 114 7.71 2.57 -19.10
C ASP A 114 7.65 1.27 -19.92
N SER A 115 8.10 0.16 -19.34
CA SER A 115 8.03 -1.17 -19.93
C SER A 115 6.70 -1.86 -19.63
N LEU A 116 6.16 -1.67 -18.43
CA LEU A 116 4.93 -2.32 -17.97
C LEU A 116 3.66 -1.75 -18.62
N ALA A 117 3.58 -0.42 -18.73
CA ALA A 117 2.38 0.30 -19.16
C ALA A 117 2.73 1.52 -20.04
N PRO A 118 3.43 1.32 -21.18
CA PRO A 118 3.86 2.41 -22.07
C PRO A 118 2.68 3.27 -22.54
N ASP A 119 1.50 2.68 -22.76
CA ASP A 119 0.31 3.40 -23.20
C ASP A 119 -0.19 4.42 -22.17
N ILE A 120 -0.14 4.10 -20.87
CA ILE A 120 -0.53 5.04 -19.81
C ILE A 120 0.42 6.24 -19.82
N ILE A 121 1.72 5.98 -19.90
CA ILE A 121 2.77 6.99 -19.87
C ILE A 121 2.72 7.88 -21.11
N ASN A 122 2.73 7.29 -22.29
CA ASN A 122 2.80 8.00 -23.57
C ASN A 122 1.56 8.85 -23.83
N ASN A 123 0.39 8.42 -23.36
CA ASN A 123 -0.86 9.17 -23.50
C ASN A 123 -1.16 10.09 -22.30
N ASN A 124 -0.27 10.12 -21.30
CA ASN A 124 -0.45 10.89 -20.07
C ASN A 124 -1.80 10.65 -19.39
N TYR A 125 -2.21 9.37 -19.30
CA TYR A 125 -3.40 8.97 -18.56
C TYR A 125 -3.24 9.21 -17.05
N SER A 126 -4.35 9.25 -16.32
CA SER A 126 -4.29 9.56 -14.89
C SER A 126 -3.62 8.42 -14.11
N TRP A 127 -3.00 8.73 -12.96
CA TRP A 127 -2.38 7.71 -12.10
C TRP A 127 -3.36 6.61 -11.66
N VAL A 128 -4.67 6.92 -11.60
CA VAL A 128 -5.73 5.94 -11.31
C VAL A 128 -5.78 4.83 -12.35
N ASN A 129 -5.30 5.08 -13.58
CA ASN A 129 -5.21 4.05 -14.62
C ASN A 129 -4.17 2.97 -14.28
N PHE A 130 -3.35 3.10 -13.23
CA PHE A 130 -2.53 1.98 -12.73
C PHE A 130 -3.29 0.98 -11.86
N LYS A 131 -4.52 1.30 -11.42
CA LYS A 131 -5.32 0.37 -10.61
C LYS A 131 -5.42 -1.05 -11.21
N PRO A 132 -5.71 -1.24 -12.51
CA PRO A 132 -5.75 -2.58 -13.10
C PRO A 132 -4.45 -3.37 -12.96
N TYR A 133 -3.29 -2.68 -13.00
CA TYR A 133 -1.96 -3.30 -12.81
C TYR A 133 -1.66 -3.66 -11.35
N ILE A 134 -2.38 -3.07 -10.38
CA ILE A 134 -2.31 -3.43 -8.96
C ILE A 134 -3.29 -4.57 -8.68
N ASP A 135 -4.52 -4.46 -9.19
CA ASP A 135 -5.59 -5.43 -8.97
C ASP A 135 -5.28 -6.79 -9.59
N ASN A 136 -4.72 -6.79 -10.81
CA ASN A 136 -4.32 -7.96 -11.56
C ASN A 136 -2.82 -7.86 -11.91
N ASN A 137 -1.97 -8.25 -10.98
CA ASN A 137 -0.53 -8.10 -11.08
C ASN A 137 0.18 -9.46 -11.29
N ARG A 138 1.37 -9.42 -11.87
CA ARG A 138 2.18 -10.62 -12.18
C ARG A 138 2.59 -11.41 -10.94
N THR A 139 2.81 -10.76 -9.80
CA THR A 139 3.17 -11.44 -8.54
C THR A 139 2.03 -12.34 -8.06
N THR A 140 0.80 -11.83 -8.02
CA THR A 140 -0.39 -12.60 -7.68
C THR A 140 -0.59 -13.73 -8.68
N GLN A 141 -0.49 -13.47 -9.98
CA GLN A 141 -0.60 -14.52 -11.01
C GLN A 141 0.41 -15.64 -10.78
N PHE A 142 1.68 -15.29 -10.53
CA PHE A 142 2.74 -16.25 -10.23
C PHE A 142 2.38 -17.15 -9.04
N PHE A 143 1.99 -16.58 -7.91
CA PHE A 143 1.69 -17.36 -6.71
C PHE A 143 0.38 -18.16 -6.85
N GLN A 144 -0.66 -17.62 -7.50
CA GLN A 144 -1.89 -18.35 -7.77
C GLN A 144 -1.65 -19.56 -8.68
N ASN A 145 -0.78 -19.45 -9.68
CA ASN A 145 -0.38 -20.60 -10.52
C ASN A 145 0.35 -21.68 -9.71
N LEU A 146 1.01 -21.30 -8.62
CA LEU A 146 1.59 -22.23 -7.64
C LEU A 146 0.59 -22.71 -6.59
N GLY A 147 -0.69 -22.35 -6.70
CA GLY A 147 -1.75 -22.78 -5.79
C GLY A 147 -1.78 -22.03 -4.46
N TYR A 148 -1.24 -20.81 -4.38
CA TYR A 148 -1.36 -19.96 -3.22
C TYR A 148 -2.75 -19.32 -3.14
N THR A 149 -3.26 -19.15 -1.93
CA THR A 149 -4.44 -18.31 -1.68
C THR A 149 -4.03 -16.85 -1.63
N TYR A 150 -4.64 -16.00 -2.46
CA TYR A 150 -4.40 -14.56 -2.46
C TYR A 150 -5.31 -13.83 -1.48
N ILE A 151 -4.72 -13.11 -0.53
CA ILE A 151 -5.43 -12.46 0.56
C ILE A 151 -5.14 -10.97 0.53
N THR A 152 -6.19 -10.17 0.66
CA THR A 152 -6.08 -8.72 0.86
C THR A 152 -6.97 -8.26 2.01
N ALA A 153 -6.68 -7.07 2.54
CA ALA A 153 -7.50 -6.44 3.57
C ALA A 153 -8.01 -5.10 3.09
N GLN A 154 -9.18 -4.72 3.61
CA GLN A 154 -9.73 -3.39 3.39
C GLN A 154 -8.78 -2.35 3.96
N THR A 155 -8.51 -1.34 3.16
CA THR A 155 -7.82 -0.11 3.55
C THR A 155 -8.75 1.08 3.35
N SER A 156 -8.35 2.22 3.91
CA SER A 156 -9.16 3.44 3.97
C SER A 156 -9.30 4.16 2.62
N PHE A 157 -8.62 3.66 1.59
CA PHE A 157 -8.63 4.21 0.24
C PHE A 157 -9.22 3.19 -0.74
N ASP A 158 -10.46 3.42 -1.17
CA ASP A 158 -11.19 2.48 -2.04
C ASP A 158 -10.48 2.13 -3.35
N TRP A 159 -9.67 3.05 -3.88
CA TRP A 159 -9.02 2.86 -5.17
C TRP A 159 -7.85 1.84 -5.10
N ILE A 160 -7.25 1.61 -3.92
CA ILE A 160 -6.25 0.54 -3.71
C ILE A 160 -6.84 -0.73 -3.11
N ASN A 161 -8.12 -0.73 -2.72
CA ASN A 161 -8.81 -1.96 -2.31
C ASN A 161 -8.93 -2.93 -3.50
N ASN A 162 -8.66 -4.20 -3.23
CA ASN A 162 -8.81 -5.30 -4.19
C ASN A 162 -9.80 -6.35 -3.68
N PRO A 163 -11.11 -6.09 -3.76
CA PRO A 163 -12.13 -7.03 -3.29
C PRO A 163 -12.24 -8.32 -4.13
N ASN A 164 -11.45 -8.45 -5.20
CA ASN A 164 -11.45 -9.62 -6.08
C ASN A 164 -10.40 -10.67 -5.68
N SER A 165 -9.64 -10.45 -4.60
CA SER A 165 -8.75 -11.48 -4.03
C SER A 165 -9.55 -12.70 -3.55
N ASP A 166 -8.90 -13.86 -3.42
CA ASP A 166 -9.56 -15.10 -2.96
C ASP A 166 -10.19 -14.92 -1.57
N ILE A 167 -9.53 -14.16 -0.70
CA ILE A 167 -10.06 -13.74 0.61
C ILE A 167 -9.85 -12.23 0.78
N TYR A 168 -10.95 -11.49 0.94
CA TYR A 168 -10.93 -10.05 1.21
C TYR A 168 -11.43 -9.74 2.63
N LEU A 169 -10.53 -9.28 3.50
CA LEU A 169 -10.83 -8.95 4.88
C LEU A 169 -11.47 -7.57 5.00
N ARG A 170 -12.80 -7.53 4.99
CA ARG A 170 -13.58 -6.29 5.19
C ARG A 170 -13.56 -5.84 6.64
N ARG A 171 -13.62 -4.52 6.89
CA ARG A 171 -13.83 -3.94 8.22
C ARG A 171 -15.14 -4.48 8.83
N TYR A 172 -15.15 -4.69 10.15
CA TYR A 172 -16.40 -5.00 10.85
C TYR A 172 -17.28 -3.74 10.89
N THR A 173 -18.47 -3.78 10.29
CA THR A 173 -19.52 -2.79 10.57
C THR A 173 -20.38 -3.32 11.71
N ILE A 174 -20.06 -2.97 12.95
CA ILE A 174 -20.86 -3.42 14.11
C ILE A 174 -22.17 -2.62 14.15
N GLY A 175 -23.29 -3.30 13.94
CA GLY A 175 -24.54 -2.94 14.60
C GLY A 175 -25.48 -1.92 13.95
N GLY A 176 -25.41 -1.64 12.65
CA GLY A 176 -26.39 -0.81 11.93
C GLY A 176 -25.81 -0.21 10.66
N ALA A 177 -26.61 0.48 9.84
CA ALA A 177 -26.07 1.25 8.73
C ALA A 177 -25.29 2.44 9.32
N ILE A 178 -23.96 2.41 9.23
CA ILE A 178 -23.09 3.55 9.49
C ILE A 178 -23.03 4.34 8.18
N ILE A 179 -23.32 5.64 8.22
CA ILE A 179 -23.00 6.52 7.09
C ILE A 179 -21.55 6.94 7.28
N GLU A 180 -20.69 6.47 6.39
CA GLU A 180 -19.30 6.93 6.32
C GLU A 180 -19.22 8.10 5.36
N LEU A 181 -18.68 9.22 5.85
CA LEU A 181 -18.50 10.40 5.05
C LEU A 181 -17.16 10.34 4.30
N THR A 182 -17.18 10.71 3.03
CA THR A 182 -15.95 11.02 2.30
C THR A 182 -15.23 12.23 2.91
N ALA A 183 -13.96 12.43 2.57
CA ALA A 183 -13.22 13.64 2.98
C ALA A 183 -13.93 14.92 2.53
N PHE A 184 -14.51 14.93 1.32
CA PHE A 184 -15.29 16.06 0.81
C PHE A 184 -16.56 16.30 1.62
N GLU A 185 -17.35 15.25 1.91
CA GLU A 185 -18.58 15.38 2.70
C GLU A 185 -18.28 15.80 4.13
N THR A 186 -17.21 15.28 4.72
CA THR A 186 -16.73 15.68 6.05
C THR A 186 -16.36 17.16 6.07
N MET A 187 -15.59 17.63 5.09
CA MET A 187 -15.24 19.05 4.92
C MET A 187 -16.48 19.92 4.70
N PHE A 188 -17.37 19.49 3.80
CA PHE A 188 -18.61 20.19 3.50
C PHE A 188 -19.47 20.35 4.75
N LEU A 189 -19.71 19.27 5.50
CA LEU A 189 -20.45 19.34 6.76
C LEU A 189 -19.77 20.24 7.79
N ASN A 190 -18.45 20.13 7.96
CA ASN A 190 -17.68 20.99 8.88
C ASN A 190 -17.77 22.48 8.52
N SER A 191 -17.91 22.80 7.22
CA SER A 191 -18.02 24.18 6.70
C SER A 191 -19.44 24.76 6.75
N THR A 192 -20.43 23.99 7.19
CA THR A 192 -21.84 24.38 7.21
C THR A 192 -22.42 24.39 8.62
N ILE A 193 -23.64 24.93 8.76
CA ILE A 193 -24.41 24.86 10.00
C ILE A 193 -24.72 23.42 10.47
N PHE A 194 -24.51 22.42 9.60
CA PHE A 194 -24.71 21.00 9.89
C PHE A 194 -23.51 20.34 10.57
N ARG A 195 -22.46 21.09 10.95
CA ARG A 195 -21.34 20.57 11.76
C ARG A 195 -21.81 19.82 13.03
N SER A 196 -22.94 20.25 13.61
CA SER A 196 -23.54 19.66 14.81
C SER A 196 -24.22 18.30 14.58
N VAL A 197 -24.36 17.84 13.33
CA VAL A 197 -25.00 16.55 12.99
C VAL A 197 -24.12 15.34 13.35
N LYS A 198 -22.83 15.57 13.65
CA LYS A 198 -21.91 14.53 14.12
C LYS A 198 -22.42 13.90 15.42
N GLY A 199 -22.54 12.56 15.45
CA GLY A 199 -23.01 11.81 16.62
C GLY A 199 -24.50 11.96 16.95
N ILE A 200 -25.33 12.50 16.03
CA ILE A 200 -26.79 12.57 16.21
C ILE A 200 -27.46 11.40 15.47
N ASP A 201 -28.21 10.59 16.22
CA ASP A 201 -29.12 9.56 15.71
C ASP A 201 -30.31 10.20 14.97
N PHE A 202 -30.10 10.66 13.73
CA PHE A 202 -31.14 11.33 12.94
C PHE A 202 -32.26 10.39 12.46
N LEU A 203 -31.99 9.09 12.38
CA LEU A 203 -32.92 8.11 11.82
C LEU A 203 -32.91 6.83 12.67
N PRO A 204 -34.08 6.21 12.93
CA PRO A 204 -34.19 5.04 13.83
C PRO A 204 -33.39 3.80 13.39
N ASN A 205 -32.84 3.79 12.16
CA ASN A 205 -32.02 2.71 11.60
C ASN A 205 -30.58 3.13 11.28
N ILE A 206 -30.19 4.39 11.53
CA ILE A 206 -28.82 4.90 11.31
C ILE A 206 -28.28 5.28 12.68
N LYS A 207 -27.39 4.43 13.19
CA LYS A 207 -26.89 4.54 14.57
C LYS A 207 -25.72 5.50 14.74
N ASN A 208 -25.05 5.90 13.65
CA ASN A 208 -23.94 6.85 13.68
C ASN A 208 -23.57 7.34 12.27
N VAL A 209 -23.08 8.57 12.20
CA VAL A 209 -22.41 9.16 11.03
C VAL A 209 -20.93 9.30 11.38
N ALA A 210 -20.08 8.50 10.75
CA ALA A 210 -18.64 8.52 10.98
C ALA A 210 -17.97 9.49 10.01
N THR A 211 -17.08 10.33 10.54
CA THR A 211 -16.19 11.18 9.74
C THR A 211 -15.19 10.33 8.96
N TYR A 212 -14.57 10.94 7.95
CA TYR A 212 -13.49 10.31 7.21
C TYR A 212 -12.34 9.86 8.14
N GLU A 213 -11.98 10.68 9.13
CA GLU A 213 -10.91 10.40 10.09
C GLU A 213 -11.26 9.23 11.04
N GLU A 214 -12.49 9.19 11.56
CA GLU A 214 -12.97 8.07 12.40
C GLU A 214 -13.04 6.76 11.60
N SER A 215 -13.55 6.82 10.36
CA SER A 215 -13.57 5.66 9.47
C SER A 215 -12.15 5.16 9.14
N HIS A 216 -11.21 6.07 8.93
CA HIS A 216 -9.80 5.75 8.71
C HIS A 216 -9.19 5.03 9.93
N TYR A 217 -9.45 5.55 11.14
CA TYR A 217 -9.00 4.97 12.42
C TYR A 217 -9.51 3.54 12.63
N GLU A 218 -10.82 3.33 12.49
CA GLU A 218 -11.44 2.02 12.69
C GLU A 218 -10.97 1.00 11.65
N THR A 219 -10.71 1.44 10.41
CA THR A 219 -10.22 0.55 9.34
C THR A 219 -8.83 0.03 9.65
N ILE A 220 -7.91 0.90 10.08
CA ILE A 220 -6.54 0.51 10.42
C ILE A 220 -6.53 -0.47 11.59
N LEU A 221 -7.23 -0.17 12.68
CA LEU A 221 -7.33 -1.08 13.83
C LEU A 221 -7.97 -2.41 13.44
N SER A 222 -9.02 -2.38 12.62
CA SER A 222 -9.69 -3.61 12.18
C SER A 222 -8.83 -4.47 11.26
N THR A 223 -7.90 -3.89 10.51
CA THR A 223 -6.95 -4.65 9.69
C THR A 223 -5.87 -5.28 10.57
N LEU A 224 -5.30 -4.53 11.51
CA LEU A 224 -4.33 -5.05 12.50
C LEU A 224 -4.92 -6.20 13.32
N ASP A 225 -6.15 -6.05 13.82
CA ASP A 225 -6.89 -7.07 14.58
C ASP A 225 -7.14 -8.36 13.79
N LYS A 226 -7.15 -8.30 12.45
CA LYS A 226 -7.42 -9.47 11.60
C LYS A 226 -6.17 -10.20 11.13
N MET A 227 -4.97 -9.71 11.46
CA MET A 227 -3.73 -10.37 11.05
C MET A 227 -3.63 -11.80 11.61
N ASP A 228 -4.20 -12.05 12.78
CA ASP A 228 -4.34 -13.39 13.39
C ASP A 228 -5.18 -14.37 12.54
N LYS A 229 -6.25 -13.87 11.91
CA LYS A 229 -7.13 -14.64 11.02
C LYS A 229 -6.42 -15.00 9.73
N ILE A 230 -5.50 -14.16 9.27
CA ILE A 230 -4.68 -14.48 8.10
C ILE A 230 -3.80 -15.70 8.38
N ILE A 231 -3.17 -15.74 9.57
CA ILE A 231 -2.34 -16.86 10.01
C ILE A 231 -3.14 -18.17 10.05
N ALA A 232 -4.39 -18.11 10.51
CA ALA A 232 -5.25 -19.29 10.64
C ALA A 232 -5.73 -19.91 9.30
N ILE A 233 -5.47 -19.25 8.16
CA ILE A 233 -5.87 -19.78 6.85
C ILE A 233 -4.96 -20.93 6.44
N SER A 234 -5.54 -22.08 6.16
CA SER A 234 -4.80 -23.28 5.74
C SER A 234 -4.20 -23.17 4.34
N GLY A 235 -3.05 -23.82 4.13
CA GLY A 235 -2.37 -23.90 2.84
C GLY A 235 -1.51 -22.66 2.54
N PRO A 236 -0.66 -22.71 1.50
CA PRO A 236 0.23 -21.62 1.17
C PRO A 236 -0.57 -20.37 0.79
N LYS A 237 -0.16 -19.20 1.32
CA LYS A 237 -0.87 -17.94 1.08
C LYS A 237 0.07 -16.80 0.69
N PHE A 238 -0.43 -15.92 -0.17
CA PHE A 238 0.19 -14.64 -0.48
C PHE A 238 -0.74 -13.54 0.04
N SER A 239 -0.34 -12.87 1.11
CA SER A 239 -1.10 -11.78 1.72
C SER A 239 -0.49 -10.44 1.35
N TYR A 240 -1.23 -9.64 0.59
CA TYR A 240 -0.89 -8.25 0.30
C TYR A 240 -1.75 -7.34 1.17
N ILE A 241 -1.15 -6.77 2.21
CA ILE A 241 -1.83 -5.99 3.25
C ILE A 241 -1.32 -4.56 3.22
N HIS A 242 -2.17 -3.64 2.77
CA HIS A 242 -1.82 -2.22 2.68
C HIS A 242 -2.44 -1.44 3.82
N ILE A 243 -1.65 -1.11 4.84
CA ILE A 243 -2.09 -0.38 6.02
C ILE A 243 -1.84 1.11 5.79
N ALA A 244 -2.90 1.91 5.76
CA ALA A 244 -2.86 3.33 5.41
C ALA A 244 -2.29 4.24 6.53
N VAL A 245 -1.24 3.81 7.21
CA VAL A 245 -0.54 4.53 8.29
C VAL A 245 0.97 4.34 8.08
N PRO A 246 1.80 5.38 8.23
CA PRO A 246 1.55 6.72 8.78
C PRO A 246 0.91 7.76 7.83
N HIS A 247 0.41 7.40 6.65
CA HIS A 247 -0.23 8.36 5.74
C HIS A 247 -1.37 9.16 6.43
N ARG A 248 -1.54 10.42 6.02
CA ARG A 248 -2.59 11.30 6.55
C ARG A 248 -4.00 10.75 6.27
N PRO A 249 -5.02 11.08 7.08
CA PRO A 249 -5.01 12.01 8.21
C PRO A 249 -4.26 11.43 9.42
N TYR A 250 -3.54 12.28 10.17
CA TYR A 250 -2.80 11.84 11.35
C TYR A 250 -3.72 11.75 12.56
N ILE A 251 -4.12 10.53 12.91
CA ILE A 251 -5.29 10.26 13.77
C ILE A 251 -4.98 9.45 15.03
N PHE A 252 -3.72 9.07 15.24
CA PHE A 252 -3.30 8.28 16.40
C PHE A 252 -2.43 9.10 17.36
N THR A 253 -2.57 8.83 18.66
CA THR A 253 -1.48 9.01 19.65
C THR A 253 -0.49 7.85 19.54
N PRO A 254 0.73 7.95 20.11
CA PRO A 254 1.68 6.83 20.16
C PRO A 254 1.12 5.55 20.80
N GLU A 255 0.19 5.69 21.75
CA GLU A 255 -0.48 4.59 22.46
C GLU A 255 -1.64 3.98 21.65
N GLY A 256 -2.09 4.65 20.59
CA GLY A 256 -3.16 4.20 19.69
C GLY A 256 -4.54 4.78 19.95
N ASP A 257 -4.66 5.82 20.78
CA ASP A 257 -5.92 6.55 20.96
C ASP A 257 -6.22 7.45 19.76
N PHE A 258 -7.51 7.66 19.45
CA PHE A 258 -7.92 8.58 18.39
C PHE A 258 -7.64 10.04 18.78
N PHE A 259 -6.69 10.67 18.09
CA PHE A 259 -6.31 12.05 18.34
C PHE A 259 -5.79 12.72 17.05
N ILE A 260 -6.35 13.89 16.74
CA ILE A 260 -5.92 14.74 15.63
C ILE A 260 -5.24 15.98 16.21
N THR A 261 -3.95 16.13 15.93
CA THR A 261 -3.18 17.33 16.27
C THR A 261 -3.24 18.37 15.16
N GLU A 262 -3.14 19.66 15.52
CA GLU A 262 -3.01 20.75 14.55
C GLU A 262 -1.62 20.80 13.90
N ASP A 263 -0.59 20.22 14.55
CA ASP A 263 0.77 20.12 14.04
C ASP A 263 0.94 18.84 13.20
N PRO A 264 1.06 18.93 11.87
CA PRO A 264 1.16 17.76 11.01
C PRO A 264 2.44 16.95 11.24
N SER A 265 3.54 17.59 11.66
CA SER A 265 4.79 16.90 11.92
C SER A 265 4.70 16.03 13.18
N VAL A 266 4.11 16.58 14.25
CA VAL A 266 3.79 15.80 15.47
C VAL A 266 2.81 14.67 15.12
N GLY A 267 1.82 14.94 14.29
CA GLY A 267 0.84 13.95 13.87
C GLY A 267 1.49 12.78 13.14
N TYR A 268 2.36 13.06 12.17
CA TYR A 268 3.10 12.03 11.44
C TYR A 268 3.93 11.15 12.37
N ILE A 269 4.69 11.75 13.31
CA ILE A 269 5.51 10.99 14.27
C ILE A 269 4.67 10.17 15.24
N ASN A 270 3.54 10.69 15.74
CA ASN A 270 2.65 9.88 16.58
C ASN A 270 2.13 8.65 15.83
N ASN A 271 1.83 8.78 14.54
CA ASN A 271 1.36 7.66 13.70
C ASN A 271 2.49 6.65 13.43
N ILE A 272 3.74 7.11 13.25
CA ILE A 272 4.94 6.25 13.18
C ILE A 272 5.11 5.45 14.49
N GLN A 273 5.07 6.13 15.64
CA GLN A 273 5.23 5.47 16.94
C GLN A 273 4.11 4.45 17.20
N PHE A 274 2.87 4.81 16.87
CA PHE A 274 1.74 3.89 16.94
C PHE A 274 1.99 2.63 16.10
N ILE A 275 2.28 2.77 14.80
CA ILE A 275 2.41 1.60 13.93
C ILE A 275 3.63 0.75 14.30
N ASN A 276 4.73 1.35 14.75
CA ASN A 276 5.88 0.63 15.28
C ASN A 276 5.47 -0.30 16.44
N ASN A 277 4.71 0.24 17.39
CA ASN A 277 4.24 -0.52 18.56
C ASN A 277 3.28 -1.64 18.17
N GLN A 278 2.39 -1.40 17.21
CA GLN A 278 1.37 -2.39 16.82
C GLN A 278 1.91 -3.48 15.90
N ILE A 279 2.89 -3.17 15.04
CA ILE A 279 3.36 -4.12 14.04
C ILE A 279 4.27 -5.19 14.65
N ILE A 280 5.06 -4.87 15.68
CA ILE A 280 5.98 -5.84 16.30
C ILE A 280 5.28 -7.10 16.83
N PRO A 281 4.19 -7.02 17.62
CA PRO A 281 3.44 -8.21 18.03
C PRO A 281 2.89 -9.02 16.84
N VAL A 282 2.42 -8.34 15.79
CA VAL A 282 1.95 -9.00 14.56
C VAL A 282 3.09 -9.79 13.90
N LEU A 283 4.27 -9.18 13.74
CA LEU A 283 5.43 -9.85 13.14
C LEU A 283 5.89 -11.05 13.97
N LYS A 284 5.93 -10.93 15.30
CA LYS A 284 6.23 -12.04 16.22
C LYS A 284 5.26 -13.21 16.02
N ASP A 285 3.98 -12.91 15.89
CA ASP A 285 2.94 -13.92 15.65
C ASP A 285 3.09 -14.57 14.27
N LEU A 286 3.31 -13.79 13.21
CA LEU A 286 3.54 -14.32 11.86
C LEU A 286 4.74 -15.28 11.84
N ILE A 287 5.87 -14.87 12.45
CA ILE A 287 7.08 -15.69 12.50
C ILE A 287 6.86 -16.98 13.30
N SER A 288 6.22 -16.89 14.47
CA SER A 288 6.14 -18.02 15.41
C SER A 288 5.00 -19.00 15.11
N LYS A 289 3.96 -18.58 14.37
CA LYS A 289 2.76 -19.39 14.11
C LYS A 289 2.67 -19.93 12.68
N SER A 290 3.55 -19.50 11.77
CA SER A 290 3.64 -20.05 10.41
C SER A 290 4.70 -21.15 10.32
N GLU A 291 4.30 -22.33 9.84
CA GLU A 291 5.18 -23.46 9.55
C GLU A 291 4.90 -23.99 8.13
N PRO A 292 5.89 -24.04 7.22
CA PRO A 292 7.29 -23.62 7.40
C PRO A 292 7.45 -22.11 7.64
N ALA A 293 8.57 -21.71 8.24
CA ALA A 293 8.89 -20.30 8.53
C ALA A 293 8.57 -19.38 7.33
N PRO A 294 7.86 -18.26 7.56
CA PRO A 294 7.28 -17.45 6.49
C PRO A 294 8.31 -16.54 5.83
N ILE A 295 7.94 -15.97 4.68
CA ILE A 295 8.61 -14.81 4.08
C ILE A 295 7.79 -13.57 4.44
N ILE A 296 8.42 -12.57 5.04
CA ILE A 296 7.74 -11.32 5.42
C ILE A 296 8.49 -10.13 4.86
N ILE A 297 7.78 -9.22 4.21
CA ILE A 297 8.30 -7.94 3.72
C ILE A 297 7.46 -6.85 4.37
N VAL A 298 8.11 -5.94 5.07
CA VAL A 298 7.50 -4.73 5.65
C VAL A 298 8.11 -3.52 4.96
N GLN A 299 7.29 -2.76 4.24
CA GLN A 299 7.79 -1.76 3.30
C GLN A 299 6.92 -0.49 3.32
N GLY A 300 7.54 0.67 3.15
CA GLY A 300 6.84 1.86 2.66
C GLY A 300 6.56 1.73 1.16
N ASP A 301 5.41 2.19 0.70
CA ASP A 301 5.16 2.37 -0.74
C ASP A 301 5.87 3.61 -1.29
N HIS A 302 5.90 4.68 -0.47
CA HIS A 302 6.72 5.87 -0.62
C HIS A 302 7.01 6.48 0.76
N GLY A 303 7.85 7.51 0.82
CA GLY A 303 8.12 8.25 2.06
C GLY A 303 7.19 9.45 2.27
N HIS A 304 7.52 10.32 3.21
CA HIS A 304 6.70 11.48 3.55
C HIS A 304 7.28 12.79 3.01
N GLY A 305 6.43 13.66 2.43
CA GLY A 305 6.80 15.03 2.07
C GLY A 305 8.01 15.11 1.12
N SER A 306 9.01 15.93 1.48
CA SER A 306 10.30 16.02 0.77
C SER A 306 11.03 14.67 0.71
N SER A 307 10.78 13.80 1.68
CA SER A 307 11.39 12.48 1.81
C SER A 307 10.62 11.37 1.08
N SER A 308 9.75 11.72 0.13
CA SER A 308 8.91 10.75 -0.59
C SER A 308 9.66 9.64 -1.34
N ASN A 309 10.96 9.82 -1.65
CA ASN A 309 11.82 8.79 -2.25
C ASN A 309 12.58 7.93 -1.22
N PHE A 310 12.30 8.02 0.07
CA PHE A 310 13.00 7.25 1.10
C PHE A 310 11.99 6.44 1.90
N ILE A 311 12.17 5.11 1.92
CA ILE A 311 11.19 4.18 2.52
C ILE A 311 11.84 3.25 3.54
N LEU A 312 11.09 2.89 4.57
CA LEU A 312 11.37 1.66 5.30
C LEU A 312 11.25 0.48 4.34
N ASN A 313 12.22 -0.43 4.38
CA ASN A 313 12.17 -1.65 3.59
C ASN A 313 12.90 -2.76 4.36
N ALA A 314 12.13 -3.68 4.93
CA ALA A 314 12.62 -4.73 5.81
C ALA A 314 12.15 -6.11 5.34
N TYR A 315 13.06 -7.08 5.37
CA TYR A 315 12.84 -8.42 4.86
C TYR A 315 13.17 -9.46 5.93
N TYR A 316 12.22 -10.33 6.25
CA TYR A 316 12.46 -11.56 7.00
C TYR A 316 12.50 -12.71 6.00
N LEU A 317 13.72 -13.19 5.70
CA LEU A 317 13.97 -14.24 4.72
C LEU A 317 14.55 -15.49 5.40
N PRO A 318 13.77 -16.56 5.59
CA PRO A 318 14.24 -17.75 6.28
C PRO A 318 15.32 -18.48 5.48
N ASN A 319 16.21 -19.18 6.20
CA ASN A 319 17.33 -19.99 5.69
C ASN A 319 18.56 -19.20 5.16
N GLY A 320 18.88 -18.05 5.76
CA GLY A 320 20.18 -17.38 5.55
C GLY A 320 20.28 -16.64 4.22
N MET A 321 19.14 -16.18 3.69
CA MET A 321 19.07 -15.41 2.44
C MET A 321 19.46 -13.93 2.61
N ASP A 322 19.78 -13.48 3.81
CA ASP A 322 20.24 -12.11 4.06
C ASP A 322 21.49 -11.74 3.24
N THR A 323 22.31 -12.74 2.85
CA THR A 323 23.51 -12.50 2.03
C THR A 323 23.22 -12.09 0.59
N THR A 324 21.98 -12.21 0.10
CA THR A 324 21.58 -11.72 -1.23
C THR A 324 20.96 -10.33 -1.19
N LEU A 325 20.60 -9.85 0.00
CA LEU A 325 20.11 -8.50 0.20
C LEU A 325 21.28 -7.50 0.28
N TYR A 326 21.01 -6.27 -0.13
CA TYR A 326 21.95 -5.16 -0.12
C TYR A 326 21.22 -3.88 0.28
N SER A 327 21.95 -2.88 0.78
CA SER A 327 21.33 -1.75 1.48
C SER A 327 20.43 -0.89 0.59
N THR A 328 20.72 -0.81 -0.71
CA THR A 328 20.02 0.02 -1.70
C THR A 328 18.92 -0.73 -2.47
N ILE A 329 18.62 -1.99 -2.13
CA ILE A 329 17.62 -2.78 -2.87
C ILE A 329 16.30 -2.01 -2.95
N SER A 330 15.83 -1.81 -4.17
CA SER A 330 14.58 -1.12 -4.45
C SER A 330 13.42 -2.10 -4.63
N PRO A 331 12.16 -1.69 -4.37
CA PRO A 331 11.01 -2.56 -4.41
C PRO A 331 10.78 -3.31 -5.74
N VAL A 332 11.21 -2.78 -6.89
CA VAL A 332 11.10 -3.49 -8.20
C VAL A 332 11.81 -4.85 -8.17
N ASN A 333 12.83 -4.99 -7.35
CA ASN A 333 13.63 -6.21 -7.20
C ASN A 333 13.13 -7.15 -6.10
N THR A 334 12.16 -6.73 -5.26
CA THR A 334 11.62 -7.55 -4.16
C THR A 334 11.17 -8.92 -4.66
N PHE A 335 10.24 -8.96 -5.62
CA PHE A 335 9.70 -10.24 -6.09
C PHE A 335 10.64 -10.98 -7.04
N ARG A 336 11.53 -10.28 -7.76
CA ARG A 336 12.59 -10.92 -8.57
C ARG A 336 13.51 -11.75 -7.69
N LEU A 337 14.01 -11.14 -6.63
CA LEU A 337 14.86 -11.79 -5.64
C LEU A 337 14.13 -12.94 -4.96
N LEU A 338 12.88 -12.76 -4.51
CA LEU A 338 12.13 -13.83 -3.85
C LEU A 338 11.87 -15.02 -4.78
N MET A 339 11.49 -14.77 -6.03
CA MET A 339 11.19 -15.82 -7.00
C MET A 339 12.44 -16.59 -7.40
N ASP A 340 13.56 -15.91 -7.67
CA ASP A 340 14.84 -16.58 -7.97
C ASP A 340 15.34 -17.37 -6.74
N ASN A 341 15.23 -16.75 -5.57
CA ASN A 341 15.50 -17.25 -4.23
C ASN A 341 14.84 -18.59 -3.88
N TYR A 342 13.51 -18.57 -3.89
CA TYR A 342 12.69 -19.61 -3.26
C TYR A 342 11.96 -20.48 -4.27
N PHE A 343 11.84 -20.02 -5.52
CA PHE A 343 11.00 -20.66 -6.54
C PHE A 343 11.79 -21.09 -7.78
N GLY A 344 13.10 -20.83 -7.82
CA GLY A 344 13.99 -21.32 -8.88
C GLY A 344 13.78 -20.63 -10.22
N THR A 345 13.23 -19.41 -10.22
CA THR A 345 13.17 -18.60 -11.44
C THR A 345 14.55 -18.08 -11.82
N SER A 346 14.65 -17.42 -12.98
CA SER A 346 15.87 -16.78 -13.46
C SER A 346 15.55 -15.38 -13.99
N LEU A 347 14.81 -14.61 -13.19
CA LEU A 347 14.40 -13.25 -13.53
C LEU A 347 15.60 -12.31 -13.54
N GLY A 348 16.55 -12.49 -12.62
CA GLY A 348 17.64 -11.56 -12.39
C GLY A 348 17.17 -10.26 -11.74
N LEU A 349 18.11 -9.43 -11.33
CA LEU A 349 17.80 -8.10 -10.80
C LEU A 349 17.77 -7.07 -11.93
N LEU A 350 16.90 -6.08 -11.80
CA LEU A 350 16.97 -4.83 -12.57
C LEU A 350 17.85 -3.82 -11.82
N ASP A 351 18.29 -2.77 -12.51
CA ASP A 351 18.94 -1.64 -11.85
C ASP A 351 18.01 -1.02 -10.81
N ASP A 352 18.50 -0.53 -9.66
CA ASP A 352 17.70 0.12 -8.61
C ASP A 352 17.54 1.62 -8.87
N ILE A 353 16.74 1.97 -9.87
CA ILE A 353 16.47 3.36 -10.27
C ILE A 353 15.21 3.85 -9.54
N SER A 354 15.35 4.96 -8.81
CA SER A 354 14.24 5.73 -8.26
C SER A 354 13.97 6.96 -9.14
N TYR A 355 12.69 7.22 -9.41
CA TYR A 355 12.25 8.34 -10.24
C TYR A 355 11.60 9.45 -9.41
N THR A 356 11.88 10.70 -9.72
CA THR A 356 11.16 11.84 -9.12
C THR A 356 9.79 12.01 -9.76
N TRP A 357 8.78 12.31 -8.94
CA TRP A 357 7.43 12.65 -9.40
C TRP A 357 7.11 14.13 -9.13
N LYS A 358 6.42 14.78 -10.08
CA LYS A 358 5.90 16.16 -9.89
C LYS A 358 4.40 16.21 -10.22
N TYR A 359 3.63 16.79 -9.31
CA TYR A 359 2.19 16.98 -9.49
C TYR A 359 1.91 17.85 -10.73
N GLY A 360 1.20 17.30 -11.73
CA GLY A 360 0.82 18.00 -12.97
C GLY A 360 1.63 17.62 -14.23
N ASP A 361 2.76 16.90 -14.07
CA ASP A 361 3.57 16.35 -15.16
C ASP A 361 3.91 14.88 -14.80
N VAL A 362 2.86 14.07 -14.61
CA VAL A 362 2.85 12.78 -13.89
C VAL A 362 3.93 11.80 -14.37
N TYR A 363 4.30 11.83 -15.66
CA TYR A 363 5.26 10.90 -16.26
C TYR A 363 6.51 11.55 -16.86
N LYS A 364 6.80 12.83 -16.57
CA LYS A 364 8.12 13.39 -16.86
C LYS A 364 9.06 13.06 -15.73
N PHE A 365 9.49 11.80 -15.69
CA PHE A 365 10.36 11.30 -14.65
C PHE A 365 11.77 11.90 -14.79
N GLY A 366 12.27 12.45 -13.68
CA GLY A 366 13.70 12.63 -13.45
C GLY A 366 14.22 11.46 -12.62
N ILE A 367 15.53 11.24 -12.58
CA ILE A 367 16.13 10.25 -11.69
C ILE A 367 16.33 10.91 -10.32
N ALA A 368 15.82 10.28 -9.26
CA ALA A 368 16.08 10.70 -7.89
C ALA A 368 17.54 10.39 -7.55
N ALA A 369 18.19 11.30 -6.84
CA ALA A 369 19.55 11.05 -6.39
C ALA A 369 19.56 9.94 -5.33
N ASP A 370 20.56 9.07 -5.41
CA ASP A 370 20.89 8.19 -4.29
C ASP A 370 21.54 9.04 -3.20
N ASP A 371 20.76 9.32 -2.15
CA ASP A 371 21.13 10.17 -1.02
C ASP A 371 21.19 9.32 0.26
N CYS A 372 21.96 8.23 0.22
CA CYS A 372 22.29 7.48 1.42
C CYS A 372 23.61 7.98 2.02
N HIS A 373 23.53 9.04 2.82
CA HIS A 373 24.65 9.56 3.60
C HIS A 373 24.55 9.07 5.05
N ARG A 374 25.10 7.88 5.33
CA ARG A 374 25.13 7.27 6.66
C ARG A 374 26.53 7.21 7.25
#